data_AF-A0A8J8SJ46-F1
#
_entry.id   AF-A0A8J8SJ46-F1
#
_cell.length_a   1.000
_cell.length_b   1.000
_cell.length_c   1.000
_cell.angle_alpha   90.00
_cell.angle_beta   90.00
_cell.angle_gamma   90.00
#
_symmetry.space_group_name_H-M   'P 1'
#
loop_
_entity.id
_entity.type
_entity.pdbx_description
1 polymer ?
#
loop_
_entity_poly.entity_id
_entity_poly.type
_entity_poly.pdbx_seq_one_letter_code
_entity_poly.pdbx_strand_id
1 'polypeptide(L)'
;MLVASRDRFLPTVINTLVLSKNDYFYYIHRDVYDQAVILADKYTKESLMSIIEPQHNLSAIHYFYEQAPYPIHILAVFLGIVDSGLSEDMEVLTGALHVITAATNIKSYVEVNKELRKTLQFSLYIQEEYEMAWERFFITSIPYDERHTAPVQEVLPVEAPAHSEPTMDYYNPQDNVPSEKDIENMLKETKALEKEKLKNILYVEES
;
A
#
# COMPACT_ATOMS: atom_id res chain seq x y z
N MET A 1 4.72 2.07 4.59
CA MET A 1 6.16 2.03 4.91
C MET A 1 6.63 3.41 5.32
N LEU A 2 7.51 3.49 6.31
CA LEU A 2 8.11 4.70 6.88
C LEU A 2 9.46 4.28 7.47
N VAL A 3 10.55 4.84 6.96
CA VAL A 3 11.93 4.49 7.34
C VAL A 3 12.72 5.77 7.53
N ALA A 4 13.62 5.82 8.52
CA ALA A 4 14.59 6.91 8.66
C ALA A 4 16.01 6.34 8.55
N SER A 5 16.89 7.10 7.93
CA SER A 5 18.33 6.80 7.90
C SER A 5 19.13 8.08 7.77
N ARG A 6 20.33 8.10 8.33
CA ARG A 6 21.31 9.16 8.08
C ARG A 6 21.96 9.04 6.70
N ASP A 7 22.03 7.82 6.20
CA ASP A 7 22.56 7.54 4.87
C ASP A 7 21.46 7.68 3.81
N ARG A 8 21.86 8.22 2.65
CA ARG A 8 20.95 8.39 1.53
C ARG A 8 20.91 7.13 0.69
N PHE A 9 19.70 6.69 0.37
CA PHE A 9 19.41 5.55 -0.49
C PHE A 9 18.47 5.98 -1.62
N LEU A 10 18.54 5.26 -2.73
CA LEU A 10 17.52 5.27 -3.77
C LEU A 10 16.58 4.09 -3.49
N PRO A 11 15.31 4.34 -3.10
CA PRO A 11 14.38 3.26 -2.83
C PRO A 11 14.01 2.56 -4.14
N THR A 12 14.04 1.23 -4.13
CA THR A 12 13.55 0.38 -5.24
C THR A 12 12.07 0.06 -5.11
N VAL A 13 11.49 0.27 -3.92
CA VAL A 13 10.06 0.11 -3.65
C VAL A 13 9.26 1.23 -4.33
N ILE A 14 8.32 0.84 -5.18
CA ILE A 14 7.42 1.75 -5.91
C ILE A 14 6.63 2.62 -4.92
N ASN A 15 6.26 3.83 -5.37
CA ASN A 15 5.48 4.80 -4.57
C ASN A 15 6.16 5.23 -3.26
N THR A 16 7.48 5.15 -3.19
CA THR A 16 8.25 5.66 -2.05
C THR A 16 8.71 7.08 -2.33
N LEU A 17 8.33 7.99 -1.44
CA LEU A 17 8.78 9.38 -1.39
C LEU A 17 9.98 9.48 -0.46
N VAL A 18 10.91 10.38 -0.77
CA VAL A 18 12.08 10.68 0.08
C VAL A 18 12.01 12.13 0.53
N LEU A 19 11.95 12.35 1.84
CA LEU A 19 12.06 13.66 2.46
C LEU A 19 13.40 13.77 3.21
N SER A 20 13.90 14.98 3.42
CA SER A 20 15.13 15.20 4.18
C SER A 20 14.98 16.35 5.17
N LYS A 21 15.44 16.15 6.41
CA LYS A 21 15.54 17.20 7.43
C LYS A 21 16.55 16.79 8.49
N ASN A 22 17.35 17.74 8.98
CA ASN A 22 18.29 17.56 10.10
C ASN A 22 19.16 16.29 9.99
N ASP A 23 19.84 16.12 8.84
CA ASP A 23 20.72 14.99 8.53
C ASP A 23 20.05 13.60 8.47
N TYR A 24 18.72 13.55 8.46
CA TYR A 24 17.95 12.33 8.23
C TYR A 24 17.23 12.37 6.88
N PHE A 25 17.22 11.22 6.22
CA PHE A 25 16.38 10.90 5.07
C PHE A 25 15.22 10.02 5.54
N TYR A 26 14.01 10.40 5.14
CA TYR A 26 12.78 9.70 5.47
C TYR A 26 12.19 9.08 4.21
N TYR A 27 12.03 7.77 4.19
CA TYR A 27 11.48 7.00 3.07
C TYR A 27 10.07 6.57 3.41
N ILE A 28 9.10 7.01 2.61
CA ILE A 28 7.70 7.00 3.01
C ILE A 28 6.87 6.49 1.85
N HIS A 29 6.08 5.45 2.10
CA HIS A 29 5.10 5.04 1.11
C HIS A 29 4.04 6.14 0.95
N ARG A 30 3.65 6.40 -0.29
CA ARG A 30 2.70 7.46 -0.65
C ARG A 30 1.43 7.44 0.20
N ASP A 31 0.85 6.28 0.48
CA ASP A 31 -0.37 6.18 1.29
C ASP A 31 -0.20 6.71 2.73
N VAL A 32 0.99 6.55 3.32
CA VAL A 32 1.29 7.07 4.66
C VAL A 32 1.50 8.58 4.58
N TYR A 33 2.21 9.03 3.53
CA TYR A 33 2.42 10.46 3.27
C TYR A 33 1.10 11.19 3.06
N ASP A 34 0.18 10.65 2.24
CA ASP A 34 -1.12 11.26 1.94
C ASP A 34 -1.98 11.36 3.21
N GLN A 35 -1.94 10.34 4.08
CA GLN A 35 -2.60 10.41 5.39
C GLN A 35 -1.99 11.52 6.27
N ALA A 36 -0.66 11.65 6.31
CA ALA A 36 0.01 12.71 7.05
C ALA A 36 -0.34 14.11 6.51
N VAL A 37 -0.41 14.29 5.18
CA VAL A 37 -0.85 15.56 4.56
C VAL A 37 -2.26 15.91 5.04
N ILE A 38 -3.20 14.98 4.95
CA ILE A 38 -4.60 15.21 5.33
C ILE A 38 -4.70 15.54 6.82
N LEU A 39 -3.94 14.86 7.67
CA LEU A 39 -3.93 15.12 9.10
C LEU A 39 -3.32 16.49 9.43
N ALA A 40 -2.20 16.84 8.81
CA ALA A 40 -1.51 18.11 9.03
C ALA A 40 -2.33 19.31 8.51
N ASP A 41 -3.11 19.13 7.45
CA ASP A 41 -4.04 20.15 6.93
C ASP A 41 -5.24 20.38 7.87
N LYS A 42 -5.78 19.29 8.43
CA LYS A 42 -6.98 19.34 9.27
C LYS A 42 -6.72 19.67 10.73
N TYR A 43 -5.56 19.31 11.26
CA TYR A 43 -5.29 19.33 12.70
C TYR A 43 -3.96 19.99 13.02
N THR A 44 -3.97 20.75 14.11
CA THR A 44 -2.75 21.13 14.83
C THR A 44 -2.32 19.99 15.76
N LYS A 45 -1.05 19.99 16.18
CA LYS A 45 -0.54 19.04 17.19
C LYS A 45 -1.45 19.04 18.43
N GLU A 46 -1.78 20.20 18.97
CA GLU A 46 -2.58 20.36 20.19
C GLU A 46 -4.00 19.83 20.02
N SER A 47 -4.63 20.08 18.86
CA SER A 47 -5.96 19.54 18.57
C SER A 47 -5.94 18.01 18.46
N LEU A 48 -4.90 17.45 17.82
CA LEU A 48 -4.76 16.01 17.64
C LEU A 48 -4.44 15.30 18.96
N MET A 49 -3.58 15.91 19.80
CA MET A 49 -3.30 15.46 21.18
C MET A 49 -4.59 15.42 22.02
N SER A 50 -5.50 16.36 21.82
CA SER A 50 -6.78 16.40 22.54
C SER A 50 -7.77 15.32 22.08
N ILE A 51 -7.66 14.85 20.83
CA ILE A 51 -8.50 13.77 20.29
C ILE A 51 -7.96 12.39 20.66
N ILE A 52 -6.64 12.22 20.53
CA ILE A 52 -5.96 10.95 20.79
C ILE A 52 -5.77 10.74 22.29
N GLU A 53 -5.57 11.82 23.05
CA GLU A 53 -5.26 11.80 24.49
C GLU A 53 -4.11 10.83 24.82
N PRO A 54 -2.90 11.06 24.29
CA PRO A 54 -1.78 10.16 24.51
C PRO A 54 -1.44 10.06 26.00
N GLN A 55 -1.29 8.82 26.48
CA GLN A 55 -1.00 8.54 27.89
C GLN A 55 0.50 8.43 28.16
N HIS A 56 1.29 8.18 27.12
CA HIS A 56 2.72 7.91 27.19
C HIS A 56 3.50 8.79 26.20
N ASN A 57 4.84 8.78 26.33
CA ASN A 57 5.78 9.29 25.33
C ASN A 57 5.65 10.79 24.96
N LEU A 58 5.15 11.64 25.86
CA LEU A 58 4.95 13.07 25.58
C LEU A 58 6.23 13.79 25.10
N SER A 59 7.39 13.49 25.69
CA SER A 59 8.65 14.11 25.28
C SER A 59 9.08 13.65 23.88
N ALA A 60 8.96 12.35 23.58
CA ALA A 60 9.18 11.80 22.25
C ALA A 60 8.22 12.38 21.19
N ILE A 61 6.94 12.61 21.54
CA ILE A 61 5.99 13.30 20.67
C ILE A 61 6.50 14.70 20.33
N HIS A 62 6.92 15.48 21.33
CA HIS A 62 7.45 16.82 21.11
C HIS A 62 8.72 16.80 20.25
N TYR A 63 9.67 15.93 20.61
CA TYR A 63 10.93 15.78 19.89
C TYR A 63 10.70 15.43 18.42
N PHE A 64 9.92 14.38 18.13
CA PHE A 64 9.64 14.01 16.75
C PHE A 64 8.91 15.11 15.97
N TYR A 65 7.93 15.77 16.59
CA TYR A 65 7.16 16.83 15.93
C TYR A 65 8.06 18.01 15.50
N GLU A 66 9.08 18.33 16.29
CA GLU A 66 10.01 19.42 15.99
C GLU A 66 11.08 19.00 14.97
N GLN A 67 11.59 17.78 15.08
CA GLN A 67 12.71 17.31 14.26
C GLN A 67 12.30 16.74 12.91
N ALA A 68 11.14 16.08 12.80
CA ALA A 68 10.69 15.44 11.56
C ALA A 68 10.20 16.47 10.51
N PRO A 69 10.25 16.14 9.21
CA PRO A 69 9.79 17.01 8.14
C PRO A 69 8.26 17.14 8.12
N TYR A 70 7.76 18.28 7.64
CA TYR A 70 6.36 18.40 7.23
C TYR A 70 6.09 17.49 6.02
N PRO A 71 4.95 16.80 5.93
CA PRO A 71 3.82 16.76 6.88
C PRO A 71 3.93 15.64 7.93
N ILE A 72 5.00 14.85 7.90
CA ILE A 72 5.16 13.62 8.69
C ILE A 72 5.23 13.90 10.18
N HIS A 73 5.71 15.08 10.56
CA HIS A 73 5.77 15.50 11.95
C HIS A 73 4.43 15.37 12.71
N ILE A 74 3.27 15.49 12.03
CA ILE A 74 1.95 15.37 12.67
C ILE A 74 1.70 13.96 13.21
N LEU A 75 2.39 12.96 12.65
CA LEU A 75 2.31 11.58 13.09
C LEU A 75 2.86 11.38 14.50
N ALA A 76 3.67 12.32 15.00
CA ALA A 76 4.27 12.26 16.33
C ALA A 76 3.24 11.90 17.41
N VAL A 77 2.03 12.47 17.35
CA VAL A 77 0.98 12.28 18.39
C VAL A 77 0.64 10.80 18.60
N PHE A 78 0.74 9.98 17.56
CA PHE A 78 0.42 8.55 17.63
C PHE A 78 1.46 7.74 18.42
N LEU A 79 2.67 8.28 18.65
CA LEU A 79 3.67 7.66 19.53
C LEU A 79 3.15 7.44 20.96
N GLY A 80 2.17 8.23 21.39
CA GLY A 80 1.58 8.09 22.72
C GLY A 80 0.56 6.95 22.88
N ILE A 81 0.29 6.18 21.81
CA ILE A 81 -0.47 4.92 21.83
C ILE A 81 0.46 3.72 22.15
N VAL A 82 1.77 3.93 22.08
CA VAL A 82 2.75 2.92 22.47
C VAL A 82 2.87 2.91 23.99
N ASP A 83 2.62 1.76 24.61
CA ASP A 83 2.61 1.64 26.07
C ASP A 83 4.01 1.62 26.69
N SER A 84 5.06 1.42 25.89
CA SER A 84 6.45 1.47 26.33
C SER A 84 7.03 2.89 26.23
N GLY A 85 7.97 3.19 27.13
CA GLY A 85 8.77 4.41 27.05
C GLY A 85 9.71 4.37 25.85
N LEU A 86 9.50 5.25 24.89
CA LEU A 86 10.34 5.38 23.71
C LEU A 86 11.52 6.32 23.97
N SER A 87 12.70 5.96 23.48
CA SER A 87 13.85 6.86 23.47
C SER A 87 13.63 8.01 22.47
N GLU A 88 14.25 9.16 22.73
CA GLU A 88 14.28 10.30 21.81
C GLU A 88 15.28 10.08 20.66
N ASP A 89 15.23 8.89 20.06
CA ASP A 89 16.02 8.51 18.89
C ASP A 89 15.13 8.53 17.64
N MET A 90 15.57 9.25 16.60
CA MET A 90 14.76 9.44 15.40
C MET A 90 14.44 8.13 14.67
N GLU A 91 15.34 7.14 14.70
CA GLU A 91 15.13 5.85 14.06
C GLU A 91 14.10 5.06 14.85
N VAL A 92 14.23 5.01 16.18
CA VAL A 92 13.27 4.33 17.07
C VAL A 92 11.86 4.92 16.92
N LEU A 93 11.74 6.25 16.95
CA LEU A 93 10.44 6.92 16.82
C LEU A 93 9.84 6.74 15.43
N THR A 94 10.65 6.78 14.38
CA THR A 94 10.19 6.53 13.02
C THR A 94 9.75 5.08 12.84
N GLY A 95 10.48 4.13 13.44
CA GLY A 95 10.16 2.71 13.45
C GLY A 95 8.87 2.41 14.22
N ALA A 96 8.64 3.06 15.35
CA ALA A 96 7.36 2.95 16.06
C ALA A 96 6.18 3.43 15.18
N LEU A 97 6.33 4.58 14.52
CA LEU A 97 5.32 5.09 13.58
C LEU A 97 5.15 4.19 12.35
N HIS A 98 6.22 3.51 11.91
CA HIS A 98 6.13 2.51 10.85
C HIS A 98 5.13 1.41 11.22
N VAL A 99 5.29 0.81 12.40
CA VAL A 99 4.41 -0.25 12.89
C VAL A 99 2.97 0.25 13.04
N ILE A 100 2.79 1.41 13.67
CA ILE A 100 1.45 1.99 13.88
C ILE A 100 0.72 2.22 12.55
N THR A 101 1.40 2.84 11.58
CA THR A 101 0.81 3.14 10.26
C THR A 101 0.65 1.92 9.37
N ALA A 102 1.39 0.83 9.62
CA ALA A 102 1.18 -0.45 8.97
C ALA A 102 -0.04 -1.18 9.53
N ALA A 103 -0.26 -1.11 10.84
CA ALA A 103 -1.36 -1.79 11.51
C ALA A 103 -2.69 -1.02 11.43
N THR A 104 -2.66 0.30 11.20
CA THR A 104 -3.85 1.14 11.31
C THR A 104 -3.87 2.29 10.30
N ASN A 105 -5.05 2.54 9.74
CA ASN A 105 -5.33 3.78 9.03
C ASN A 105 -5.53 4.92 10.04
N ILE A 106 -4.47 5.68 10.26
CA ILE A 106 -4.40 6.76 11.24
C ILE A 106 -5.38 7.90 10.95
N LYS A 107 -5.73 8.14 9.68
CA LYS A 107 -6.75 9.13 9.32
C LYS A 107 -8.12 8.68 9.87
N SER A 108 -8.51 7.45 9.58
CA SER A 108 -9.77 6.89 10.05
C SER A 108 -9.79 6.73 11.57
N TYR A 109 -8.65 6.42 12.19
CA TYR A 109 -8.55 6.27 13.65
C TYR A 109 -9.02 7.50 14.41
N VAL A 110 -8.69 8.70 13.93
CA VAL A 110 -9.10 9.97 14.56
C VAL A 110 -10.63 10.16 14.52
N GLU A 111 -11.30 9.58 13.53
CA GLU A 111 -12.76 9.66 13.33
C GLU A 111 -13.54 8.61 14.15
N VAL A 112 -12.89 7.54 14.62
CA VAL A 112 -13.50 6.47 15.42
C VAL A 112 -13.90 6.97 16.81
N ASN A 113 -14.95 6.41 17.43
CA ASN A 113 -15.35 6.80 18.79
C ASN A 113 -14.21 6.50 19.81
N LYS A 114 -14.02 7.41 20.77
CA LYS A 114 -13.00 7.37 21.82
C LYS A 114 -12.87 6.02 22.52
N GLU A 115 -13.98 5.36 22.84
CA GLU A 115 -13.93 4.07 23.55
C GLU A 115 -13.36 2.93 22.70
N LEU A 116 -13.55 2.97 21.39
CA LEU A 116 -13.00 1.97 20.46
C LEU A 116 -11.52 2.21 20.13
N ARG A 117 -11.00 3.41 20.43
CA ARG A 117 -9.57 3.73 20.23
C ARG A 117 -8.66 3.11 21.28
N LYS A 118 -9.18 2.91 22.50
CA LYS A 118 -8.44 2.37 23.66
C LYS A 118 -8.04 0.90 23.52
N THR A 119 -8.56 0.19 22.52
CA THR A 119 -8.27 -1.24 22.30
C THR A 119 -6.99 -1.49 21.52
N LEU A 120 -6.48 -0.48 20.81
CA LEU A 120 -5.26 -0.58 20.03
C LEU A 120 -4.10 -0.08 20.90
N GLN A 121 -3.28 -1.01 21.39
CA GLN A 121 -2.05 -0.73 22.12
C GLN A 121 -0.91 -1.50 21.48
N PHE A 122 0.22 -0.84 21.31
CA PHE A 122 1.44 -1.46 20.77
C PHE A 122 2.40 -1.79 21.91
N SER A 123 2.90 -3.03 21.88
CA SER A 123 3.72 -3.59 22.94
C SER A 123 5.22 -3.29 22.78
N LEU A 124 6.01 -3.74 23.76
CA LEU A 124 7.47 -3.62 23.83
C LEU A 124 8.24 -4.11 22.59
N TYR A 125 7.66 -5.00 21.78
CA TYR A 125 8.34 -5.60 20.61
C TYR A 125 8.25 -4.76 19.34
N ILE A 126 7.78 -3.51 19.44
CA ILE A 126 7.66 -2.62 18.27
C ILE A 126 9.00 -2.47 17.52
N GLN A 127 10.11 -2.58 18.24
CA GLN A 127 11.46 -2.55 17.68
C GLN A 127 11.73 -3.73 16.74
N GLU A 128 11.49 -4.95 17.21
CA GLU A 128 11.69 -6.17 16.41
C GLU A 128 10.80 -6.18 15.17
N GLU A 129 9.60 -5.59 15.26
CA GLU A 129 8.65 -5.53 14.15
C GLU A 129 9.14 -4.63 12.99
N TYR A 130 9.65 -3.43 13.29
CA TYR A 130 10.13 -2.54 12.22
C TYR A 130 11.51 -2.91 11.73
N GLU A 131 12.40 -3.47 12.57
CA GLU A 131 13.77 -3.81 12.20
C GLU A 131 13.81 -4.77 11.01
N MET A 132 12.99 -5.82 11.01
CA MET A 132 12.91 -6.74 9.87
C MET A 132 12.42 -6.07 8.58
N ALA A 133 11.45 -5.16 8.69
CA ALA A 133 10.93 -4.44 7.53
C ALA A 133 11.97 -3.46 6.97
N TRP A 134 12.71 -2.80 7.86
CA TRP A 134 13.77 -1.86 7.52
C TRP A 134 15.00 -2.56 6.95
N GLU A 135 15.40 -3.70 7.51
CA GLU A 135 16.50 -4.51 6.98
C GLU A 135 16.22 -4.91 5.52
N ARG A 136 14.99 -5.37 5.23
CA ARG A 136 14.58 -5.66 3.85
C ARG A 136 14.63 -4.42 2.96
N PHE A 137 14.20 -3.28 3.48
CA PHE A 137 14.28 -2.02 2.74
C PHE A 137 15.74 -1.65 2.41
N PHE A 138 16.66 -1.73 3.37
CA PHE A 138 18.05 -1.37 3.15
C PHE A 138 18.77 -2.37 2.24
N ILE A 139 18.52 -3.67 2.36
CA ILE A 139 19.09 -4.70 1.47
C ILE A 139 18.68 -4.47 0.00
N THR A 140 17.43 -4.04 -0.21
CA THR A 140 16.89 -3.87 -1.57
C THR A 140 17.11 -2.47 -2.15
N SER A 141 17.48 -1.50 -1.32
CA SER A 141 17.72 -0.13 -1.75
C SER A 141 19.17 0.06 -2.21
N ILE A 142 19.37 1.00 -3.13
CA ILE A 142 20.69 1.29 -3.69
C ILE A 142 21.30 2.45 -2.91
N PRO A 143 22.50 2.34 -2.30
CA PRO A 143 23.19 3.46 -1.71
C PRO A 143 23.33 4.61 -2.72
N TYR A 144 23.01 5.84 -2.32
CA TYR A 144 22.88 6.94 -3.27
C TYR A 144 24.19 7.28 -4.01
N ASP A 145 25.34 7.04 -3.38
CA ASP A 145 26.65 7.23 -3.98
C ASP A 145 26.96 6.19 -5.06
N GLU A 146 26.34 5.02 -4.97
CA GLU A 146 26.44 3.90 -5.92
C GLU A 146 25.33 3.94 -6.98
N ARG A 147 24.53 5.01 -7.05
CA ARG A 147 23.40 5.10 -8.00
C ARG A 147 23.78 4.94 -9.48
N HIS A 148 25.04 5.20 -9.82
CA HIS A 148 25.56 5.09 -11.18
C HIS A 148 26.10 3.70 -11.51
N THR A 149 26.34 2.87 -10.50
CA THR A 149 26.86 1.50 -10.67
C THR A 149 25.75 0.46 -10.70
N ALA A 150 24.54 0.81 -10.24
CA ALA A 150 23.37 -0.02 -10.44
C ALA A 150 23.06 -0.10 -11.95
N PRO A 151 22.88 -1.32 -12.51
CA PRO A 151 22.43 -1.43 -13.89
C PRO A 151 21.09 -0.71 -13.98
N VAL A 152 21.06 0.40 -14.73
CA VAL A 152 19.80 0.92 -15.26
C VAL A 152 19.25 -0.27 -16.03
N GLN A 153 18.24 -0.93 -15.48
CA GLN A 153 17.40 -1.79 -16.29
C GLN A 153 16.77 -0.80 -17.26
N GLU A 154 17.41 -0.63 -18.42
CA GLU A 154 16.84 0.10 -19.53
C GLU A 154 15.48 -0.53 -19.71
N VAL A 155 14.45 0.16 -19.22
CA VAL A 155 13.11 -0.08 -19.67
C VAL A 155 13.24 0.28 -21.12
N LEU A 156 13.43 -0.76 -21.96
CA LEU A 156 13.38 -0.61 -23.39
C LEU A 156 12.18 0.30 -23.65
N PRO A 157 12.34 1.38 -24.42
CA PRO A 157 11.21 2.21 -24.79
C PRO A 157 10.10 1.23 -25.16
N VAL A 158 8.95 1.33 -24.49
CA VAL A 158 7.75 0.70 -25.04
C VAL A 158 7.64 1.39 -26.38
N GLU A 159 8.10 0.72 -27.43
CA GLU A 159 7.85 1.15 -28.80
C GLU A 159 6.34 1.31 -28.81
N ALA A 160 5.90 2.57 -28.89
CA ALA A 160 4.50 2.84 -29.19
C ALA A 160 4.22 1.93 -30.39
N PRO A 161 3.22 1.04 -30.32
CA PRO A 161 2.93 0.15 -31.43
C PRO A 161 2.90 1.05 -32.66
N ALA A 162 3.80 0.77 -33.60
CA ALA A 162 3.86 1.53 -34.84
C ALA A 162 2.42 1.66 -35.29
N HIS A 163 1.95 2.89 -35.53
CA HIS A 163 0.68 3.10 -36.19
C HIS A 163 0.78 2.43 -37.55
N SER A 164 0.54 1.11 -37.60
CA SER A 164 0.02 0.45 -38.76
C SER A 164 -1.28 1.18 -39.04
N GLU A 165 -1.30 1.89 -40.16
CA GLU A 165 -2.53 2.40 -40.73
C GLU A 165 -3.61 1.33 -40.54
N PRO A 166 -4.81 1.68 -40.05
CA PRO A 166 -5.85 0.70 -39.90
C PRO A 166 -6.12 0.09 -41.27
N THR A 167 -5.76 -1.17 -41.45
CA THR A 167 -6.29 -1.96 -42.55
C THR A 167 -7.79 -1.97 -42.33
N MET A 168 -8.49 -1.26 -43.21
CA MET A 168 -9.94 -1.21 -43.21
C MET A 168 -10.41 -2.61 -43.62
N ASP A 169 -10.53 -3.52 -42.65
CA ASP A 169 -11.18 -4.81 -42.86
C ASP A 169 -12.66 -4.51 -43.12
N TYR A 170 -13.02 -4.54 -44.40
CA TYR A 170 -14.42 -4.46 -44.80
C TYR A 170 -15.16 -5.63 -44.16
N TYR A 171 -15.95 -5.33 -43.12
CA TYR A 171 -16.86 -6.31 -42.54
C TYR A 171 -17.87 -6.71 -43.61
N ASN A 172 -17.67 -7.90 -44.20
CA ASN A 172 -18.63 -8.50 -45.12
C ASN A 172 -19.58 -9.39 -44.29
N PRO A 173 -20.85 -9.00 -44.09
CA PRO A 173 -21.79 -9.75 -43.26
C PRO A 173 -22.13 -11.15 -43.81
N GLN A 174 -21.68 -11.48 -45.04
CA GLN A 174 -21.90 -12.78 -45.66
C GLN A 174 -20.87 -13.84 -45.26
N ASP A 175 -19.74 -13.47 -44.67
CA ASP A 175 -18.67 -14.41 -44.28
C ASP A 175 -18.96 -15.13 -42.96
N ASN A 176 -20.03 -14.75 -42.25
CA ASN A 176 -20.42 -15.27 -40.94
C ASN A 176 -21.76 -16.03 -40.94
N VAL A 177 -22.23 -16.47 -42.12
CA VAL A 177 -23.41 -17.34 -42.22
C VAL A 177 -22.95 -18.78 -41.99
N PRO A 178 -23.38 -19.45 -40.89
CA PRO A 178 -23.03 -20.85 -40.65
C PRO A 178 -23.50 -21.71 -41.82
N SER A 179 -22.65 -22.64 -42.28
CA SER A 179 -23.06 -23.53 -43.37
C SER A 179 -24.22 -24.43 -42.93
N GLU A 180 -25.04 -24.92 -43.86
CA GLU A 180 -26.14 -25.84 -43.52
C GLU A 180 -25.66 -27.06 -42.72
N LYS A 181 -24.42 -27.51 -42.95
CA LYS A 181 -23.77 -28.57 -42.18
C LYS A 181 -23.49 -28.18 -40.73
N ASP A 182 -23.09 -26.95 -40.49
CA ASP A 182 -22.81 -26.45 -39.14
C ASP A 182 -24.11 -26.33 -38.33
N ILE A 183 -25.19 -25.88 -38.98
CA ILE A 183 -26.53 -25.82 -38.40
C ILE A 183 -27.04 -27.24 -38.07
N GLU A 184 -26.85 -28.21 -38.97
CA GLU A 184 -27.27 -29.59 -38.74
C GLU A 184 -26.50 -30.27 -37.58
N ASN A 185 -25.20 -29.97 -37.46
CA ASN A 185 -24.37 -30.47 -36.37
C ASN A 185 -24.80 -29.87 -35.02
N MET A 186 -25.04 -28.55 -34.97
CA MET A 186 -25.54 -27.88 -33.76
C MET A 186 -26.90 -28.45 -33.30
N LEU A 187 -27.81 -28.75 -34.24
CA LEU A 187 -29.10 -29.36 -33.94
C LEU A 187 -28.99 -30.80 -33.41
N LYS A 188 -28.01 -31.57 -33.89
CA LYS A 188 -27.74 -32.92 -33.37
C LYS A 188 -27.19 -32.85 -31.94
N GLU A 189 -26.30 -31.92 -31.65
CA GLU A 189 -25.74 -31.71 -30.31
C GLU A 189 -26.82 -31.25 -29.31
N THR A 190 -27.70 -30.33 -29.70
CA THR A 190 -28.79 -29.89 -28.82
C THR A 190 -29.75 -31.03 -28.48
N LYS A 191 -30.12 -31.85 -29.46
CA LYS A 191 -30.98 -33.02 -29.22
C LYS A 191 -30.33 -34.08 -28.35
N ALA A 192 -29.02 -34.27 -28.46
CA ALA A 192 -28.27 -35.17 -27.58
C ALA A 192 -28.27 -34.66 -26.13
N LEU A 193 -28.04 -33.35 -25.95
CA LEU A 193 -28.03 -32.72 -24.63
C LEU A 193 -29.41 -32.74 -23.95
N GLU A 194 -30.49 -32.52 -24.71
CA GLU A 194 -31.87 -32.64 -24.18
C GLU A 194 -32.21 -34.07 -23.76
N LYS A 195 -31.81 -35.06 -24.56
CA LYS A 195 -32.02 -36.47 -24.24
C LYS A 195 -31.27 -36.89 -22.97
N GLU A 196 -30.07 -36.36 -22.76
CA GLU A 196 -29.27 -36.59 -21.55
C GLU A 196 -29.89 -35.90 -20.32
N LYS A 197 -30.35 -34.66 -20.46
CA LYS A 197 -31.08 -33.95 -19.39
C LYS A 197 -32.35 -34.68 -18.96
N LEU A 198 -33.15 -35.15 -19.92
CA LEU A 198 -34.36 -35.93 -19.64
C LEU A 198 -34.06 -37.26 -18.93
N LYS A 199 -32.97 -37.93 -19.30
CA LYS A 199 -32.52 -39.15 -18.62
C LYS A 199 -32.13 -38.87 -17.17
N ASN A 200 -31.41 -37.79 -16.91
CA ASN A 200 -30.98 -37.43 -15.56
C ASN A 200 -32.13 -37.00 -14.64
N ILE A 201 -33.22 -36.44 -15.18
CA ILE A 201 -34.42 -36.09 -14.40
C ILE A 201 -35.19 -37.34 -13.97
N LEU A 202 -35.34 -38.33 -14.87
CA LEU A 202 -36.07 -39.57 -14.58
C LEU A 202 -35.39 -40.48 -13.55
N TYR A 203 -34.08 -40.37 -13.34
CA TYR A 203 -33.36 -41.15 -12.31
C TYR A 203 -33.45 -40.54 -10.90
N VAL A 204 -34.00 -39.33 -10.74
CA VAL A 204 -34.09 -38.65 -9.44
C VAL A 204 -35.42 -38.92 -8.72
N GLU A 205 -36.43 -39.48 -9.40
CA GLU A 205 -37.76 -39.73 -8.81
C GLU A 205 -38.00 -41.17 -8.29
N GLU A 206 -37.02 -42.08 -8.36
CA GLU A 206 -37.12 -43.45 -7.80
C GLU A 206 -36.07 -43.77 -6.71
N SER A 207 -35.61 -42.78 -5.93
CA SER A 207 -34.72 -43.01 -4.77
C SER A 207 -35.13 -42.24 -3.53
#